data_AF-A0A1V4Q4P5-F1
#
_entry.id   AF-A0A1V4Q4P5-F1
#
_cell.length_a   1.000
_cell.length_b   1.000
_cell.length_c   1.000
_cell.angle_alpha   90.00
_cell.angle_beta   90.00
_cell.angle_gamma   90.00
#
_symmetry.space_group_name_H-M   'P 1'
#
loop_
_entity.id
_entity.type
_entity.pdbx_description
1 polymer ?
#
loop_
_entity_poly.entity_id
_entity_poly.type
_entity_poly.pdbx_seq_one_letter_code
_entity_poly.pdbx_strand_id
1 'polypeptide(L)'
;MKKTMKRAVAATAVAAGIAGGTLAAAGEAQAAGPGDLAMLGGVSCEFKRWGPNWDSGPLWQMTRWMGVKNVGGSNMTNVNVTEIGGATKQVRIAGQPAGLLKPGQFYRYVETKWAGCWPSSISGYTIGAQVENLANNFGFWANVRQIPAPQNSPGPQNLAPTIQQG
;
A
#
# COMPACT_ATOMS: atom_id res chain seq x y z
N MET A 1 53.77 37.97 17.15
CA MET A 1 52.36 38.40 17.23
C MET A 1 51.48 37.18 17.05
N LYS A 2 50.54 36.97 18.00
CA LYS A 2 49.24 36.24 17.86
C LYS A 2 49.31 34.75 17.46
N LYS A 3 48.66 33.80 18.11
CA LYS A 3 47.75 33.79 19.27
C LYS A 3 47.44 32.30 19.54
N THR A 4 47.52 31.90 20.81
CA THR A 4 46.58 31.02 21.55
C THR A 4 46.40 29.55 21.12
N MET A 5 46.81 28.55 21.93
CA MET A 5 46.12 28.01 23.15
C MET A 5 44.93 27.10 22.74
N LYS A 6 44.67 25.88 23.25
CA LYS A 6 44.99 25.18 24.52
C LYS A 6 44.50 23.71 24.41
N ARG A 7 45.25 22.79 25.01
CA ARG A 7 44.85 21.69 25.96
C ARG A 7 43.65 20.80 25.58
N ALA A 8 43.83 19.50 25.30
CA ALA A 8 44.11 18.40 26.24
C ALA A 8 43.04 18.23 27.34
N VAL A 9 42.23 17.16 27.27
CA VAL A 9 41.72 16.42 28.43
C VAL A 9 41.48 14.95 28.03
N ALA A 10 42.15 14.05 28.74
CA ALA A 10 41.95 12.61 28.72
C ALA A 10 40.64 12.22 29.41
N ALA A 11 39.98 11.17 28.91
CA ALA A 11 39.05 10.36 29.72
C ALA A 11 39.08 8.90 29.24
N THR A 12 40.15 8.21 29.60
CA THR A 12 40.10 6.77 29.86
C THR A 12 39.08 6.52 30.97
N ALA A 13 37.98 5.84 30.66
CA ALA A 13 37.17 5.15 31.65
C ALA A 13 37.48 3.66 31.55
N VAL A 14 38.37 3.21 32.44
CA VAL A 14 38.44 1.81 32.85
C VAL A 14 37.21 1.55 33.72
N ALA A 15 36.36 0.61 33.30
CA ALA A 15 35.55 -0.16 34.22
C ALA A 15 35.83 -1.63 33.92
N ALA A 16 36.75 -2.20 34.70
CA ALA A 16 36.95 -3.62 34.81
C ALA A 16 35.69 -4.26 35.40
N GLY A 17 35.19 -5.30 34.73
CA GLY A 17 34.07 -6.12 35.17
C GLY A 17 34.02 -7.38 34.33
N ILE A 18 35.06 -8.22 34.43
CA ILE A 18 34.97 -9.61 33.97
C ILE A 18 34.01 -10.31 34.95
N ALA A 19 32.74 -10.42 34.56
CA ALA A 19 31.81 -11.40 35.10
C ALA A 19 31.39 -12.27 33.91
N GLY A 20 31.62 -13.58 34.05
CA GLY A 20 31.70 -14.51 32.93
C GLY A 20 30.39 -14.79 32.21
N GLY A 21 30.55 -15.43 31.06
CA GLY A 21 29.48 -16.17 30.39
C GLY A 21 28.90 -15.45 29.18
N THR A 22 29.00 -16.13 28.04
CA THR A 22 28.39 -15.83 26.74
C THR A 22 28.78 -14.49 26.09
N LEU A 23 29.60 -14.60 25.05
CA LEU A 23 29.47 -13.78 23.85
C LEU A 23 28.01 -13.90 23.37
N ALA A 24 27.10 -13.10 23.94
CA ALA A 24 25.88 -12.77 23.25
C ALA A 24 26.35 -11.97 22.04
N ALA A 25 26.47 -12.65 20.91
CA ALA A 25 26.57 -12.01 19.62
C ALA A 25 25.52 -10.89 19.64
N ALA A 26 25.98 -9.64 19.67
CA ALA A 26 25.14 -8.53 19.30
C ALA A 26 24.72 -8.87 17.86
N GLY A 27 23.54 -9.47 17.73
CA GLY A 27 22.96 -9.81 16.45
C GLY A 27 23.07 -8.55 15.61
N GLU A 28 23.65 -8.70 14.42
CA GLU A 28 23.86 -7.62 13.49
C GLU A 28 22.61 -6.75 13.51
N ALA A 29 22.74 -5.49 13.92
CA ALA A 29 21.68 -4.52 13.76
C ALA A 29 21.50 -4.39 12.24
N GLN A 30 20.67 -5.26 11.66
CA GLN A 30 20.29 -5.22 10.27
C GLN A 30 19.65 -3.86 10.08
N ALA A 31 20.45 -2.92 9.58
CA ALA A 31 19.98 -1.62 9.17
C ALA A 31 18.82 -1.90 8.21
N ALA A 32 17.61 -1.60 8.67
CA ALA A 32 16.40 -1.73 7.86
C ALA A 32 16.70 -1.05 6.51
N GLY A 33 16.64 -1.82 5.42
CA GLY A 33 16.87 -1.29 4.09
C GLY A 33 15.98 -0.08 3.81
N PRO A 34 16.33 0.78 2.84
CA PRO A 34 15.53 1.95 2.51
C PRO A 34 14.06 1.57 2.26
N GLY A 35 13.16 2.49 2.58
CA GLY A 35 11.74 2.33 2.28
C GLY A 35 11.54 2.33 0.78
N ASP A 36 10.63 1.49 0.29
CA ASP A 36 10.28 1.45 -1.13
C ASP A 36 8.84 0.99 -1.29
N LEU A 37 8.06 1.75 -2.05
CA LEU A 37 6.67 1.43 -2.35
C LEU A 37 6.58 0.95 -3.78
N ALA A 38 5.81 -0.11 -4.00
CA ALA A 38 5.45 -0.58 -5.33
C ALA A 38 3.95 -0.46 -5.50
N MET A 39 3.53 0.30 -6.52
CA MET A 39 2.15 0.33 -6.94
C MET A 39 1.81 -0.97 -7.68
N LEU A 40 0.67 -1.55 -7.30
CA LEU A 40 0.09 -2.75 -7.89
C LEU A 40 -1.35 -2.46 -8.25
N GLY A 41 -1.89 -3.20 -9.20
CA GLY A 41 -3.26 -2.98 -9.64
C GLY A 41 -3.71 -4.03 -10.63
N GLY A 42 -4.95 -3.87 -11.06
CA GLY A 42 -5.53 -4.73 -12.06
C GLY A 42 -6.95 -4.32 -12.42
N VAL A 43 -7.35 -4.71 -13.62
CA VAL A 43 -8.74 -4.68 -14.07
C VAL A 43 -9.09 -6.13 -14.43
N SER A 44 -9.93 -6.76 -13.61
CA SER A 44 -10.34 -8.16 -13.80
C SER A 44 -11.83 -8.25 -14.11
N CYS A 45 -12.19 -9.27 -14.89
CA CYS A 45 -13.58 -9.62 -15.15
C CYS A 45 -13.85 -11.02 -14.62
N GLU A 46 -14.77 -11.12 -13.67
CA GLU A 46 -15.12 -12.34 -12.96
C GLU A 46 -16.60 -12.65 -13.16
N PHE A 47 -16.93 -13.91 -13.39
CA PHE A 47 -18.32 -14.32 -13.46
C PHE A 47 -18.85 -14.59 -12.05
N LYS A 48 -19.71 -13.70 -11.54
CA LYS A 48 -20.36 -13.88 -10.25
C LYS A 48 -21.52 -14.86 -10.44
N ARG A 49 -21.42 -16.02 -9.78
CA ARG A 49 -22.53 -16.98 -9.66
C ARG A 49 -23.56 -16.45 -8.66
N TRP A 50 -24.75 -17.03 -8.65
CA TRP A 50 -25.83 -16.69 -7.72
C TRP A 50 -25.31 -16.51 -6.29
N GLY A 51 -25.66 -15.37 -5.67
CA GLY A 51 -25.43 -15.13 -4.26
C GLY A 51 -26.45 -15.88 -3.39
N PRO A 52 -26.19 -16.04 -2.08
CA PRO A 52 -27.05 -16.79 -1.16
C PRO A 52 -28.49 -16.25 -1.09
N ASN A 53 -28.71 -14.97 -1.42
CA ASN A 53 -30.02 -14.33 -1.33
C ASN A 53 -30.81 -14.31 -2.65
N TRP A 54 -30.32 -14.88 -3.76
CA TRP A 54 -30.99 -14.84 -5.08
C TRP A 54 -31.34 -13.42 -5.61
N ASP A 55 -30.89 -12.35 -4.96
CA ASP A 55 -31.19 -10.97 -5.37
C ASP A 55 -30.35 -10.48 -6.56
N SER A 56 -29.34 -11.24 -6.96
CA SER A 56 -28.50 -10.95 -8.12
C SER A 56 -28.25 -12.22 -8.91
N GLY A 57 -28.78 -12.24 -10.14
CA GLY A 57 -28.54 -13.32 -11.10
C GLY A 57 -27.08 -13.43 -11.51
N PRO A 58 -26.72 -14.49 -12.25
CA PRO A 58 -25.36 -14.70 -12.72
C PRO A 58 -24.97 -13.57 -13.65
N LEU A 59 -23.88 -12.88 -13.31
CA LEU A 59 -23.50 -11.62 -13.94
C LEU A 59 -21.98 -11.56 -14.03
N TRP A 60 -21.48 -11.15 -15.19
CA TRP A 60 -20.09 -10.69 -15.31
C TRP A 60 -19.89 -9.44 -14.49
N GLN A 61 -18.89 -9.43 -13.61
CA GLN A 61 -18.51 -8.27 -12.84
C GLN A 61 -17.10 -7.87 -13.19
N MET A 62 -16.93 -6.61 -13.56
CA MET A 62 -15.61 -6.02 -13.67
C MET A 62 -15.21 -5.43 -12.33
N THR A 63 -14.02 -5.77 -11.84
CA THR A 63 -13.40 -5.15 -10.69
C THR A 63 -12.11 -4.47 -11.14
N ARG A 64 -12.04 -3.15 -10.97
CA ARG A 64 -10.77 -2.43 -11.04
C ARG A 64 -10.25 -2.17 -9.64
N TRP A 65 -8.94 -2.23 -9.47
CA TRP A 65 -8.31 -2.01 -8.19
C TRP A 65 -6.89 -1.52 -8.38
N MET A 66 -6.42 -0.77 -7.39
CA MET A 66 -5.01 -0.46 -7.22
C MET A 66 -4.62 -0.77 -5.78
N GLY A 67 -3.36 -0.66 -5.46
CA GLY A 67 -2.88 -0.93 -4.12
C GLY A 67 -1.40 -0.70 -4.07
N VAL A 68 -0.89 -0.61 -2.86
CA VAL A 68 0.50 -0.33 -2.62
C VAL A 68 1.08 -1.42 -1.74
N LYS A 69 2.26 -1.91 -2.12
CA LYS A 69 3.06 -2.82 -1.31
C LYS A 69 4.32 -2.11 -0.86
N ASN A 70 4.66 -2.21 0.41
CA ASN A 70 6.00 -1.85 0.85
C ASN A 70 6.95 -3.00 0.49
N VAL A 71 7.80 -2.78 -0.51
CA VAL A 71 8.82 -3.73 -0.98
C VAL A 71 10.20 -3.41 -0.41
N GLY A 72 10.33 -2.29 0.30
CA GLY A 72 11.55 -1.89 0.99
C GLY A 72 11.75 -2.58 2.34
N GLY A 73 12.83 -2.19 3.02
CA GLY A 73 13.25 -2.77 4.30
C GLY A 73 12.75 -2.05 5.54
N SER A 74 12.09 -0.89 5.39
CA SER A 74 11.68 -0.02 6.51
C SER A 74 10.20 0.39 6.42
N ASN A 75 9.64 0.85 7.55
CA ASN A 75 8.25 1.28 7.63
C ASN A 75 8.02 2.57 6.83
N MET A 76 6.95 2.58 6.04
CA MET A 76 6.50 3.75 5.30
C MET A 76 5.35 4.42 6.06
N THR A 77 5.37 5.75 6.18
CA THR A 77 4.35 6.53 6.90
C THR A 77 3.70 7.56 5.98
N ASN A 78 2.50 8.01 6.37
CA ASN A 78 1.65 8.89 5.56
C ASN A 78 1.45 8.39 4.11
N VAL A 79 1.38 7.07 3.93
CA VAL A 79 1.23 6.47 2.60
C VAL A 79 -0.17 6.73 2.08
N ASN A 80 -0.24 7.38 0.93
CA ASN A 80 -1.47 7.64 0.19
C ASN A 80 -1.44 6.93 -1.16
N VAL A 81 -2.59 6.47 -1.62
CA VAL A 81 -2.82 5.91 -2.95
C VAL A 81 -3.81 6.82 -3.66
N THR A 82 -3.43 7.33 -4.83
CA THR A 82 -4.23 8.28 -5.61
C THR A 82 -4.52 7.70 -6.99
N GLU A 83 -5.80 7.63 -7.36
CA GLU A 83 -6.22 7.42 -8.75
C GLU A 83 -6.11 8.73 -9.54
N ILE A 84 -5.53 8.68 -10.74
CA ILE A 84 -5.47 9.85 -11.63
C ILE A 84 -6.89 10.21 -12.05
N GLY A 85 -7.31 11.44 -11.76
CA GLY A 85 -8.67 11.91 -12.01
C GLY A 85 -9.72 11.30 -11.06
N GLY A 86 -9.29 10.63 -10.00
CA GLY A 86 -10.16 9.95 -9.04
C GLY A 86 -9.87 10.31 -7.59
N ALA A 87 -10.22 9.40 -6.67
CA ALA A 87 -10.04 9.63 -5.25
C ALA A 87 -8.60 9.36 -4.77
N THR A 88 -8.25 10.02 -3.68
CA THR A 88 -7.04 9.73 -2.91
C THR A 88 -7.46 9.07 -1.60
N LYS A 89 -6.85 7.93 -1.26
CA LYS A 89 -7.05 7.25 0.03
C LYS A 89 -5.73 7.06 0.75
N GLN A 90 -5.74 7.38 2.03
CA GLN A 90 -4.66 7.02 2.93
C GLN A 90 -4.74 5.52 3.27
N VAL A 91 -3.58 4.86 3.32
CA VAL A 91 -3.48 3.44 3.73
C VAL A 91 -4.12 3.26 5.11
N ARG A 92 -5.01 2.27 5.24
CA ARG A 92 -5.64 1.91 6.51
C ARG A 92 -5.66 0.39 6.69
N ILE A 93 -4.73 -0.10 7.50
CA ILE A 93 -4.67 -1.51 7.90
C ILE A 93 -5.15 -1.61 9.35
N ALA A 94 -6.02 -2.58 9.64
CA ALA A 94 -6.55 -2.79 10.99
C ALA A 94 -5.41 -3.01 12.00
N GLY A 95 -5.51 -2.35 13.16
CA GLY A 95 -4.50 -2.43 14.22
C GLY A 95 -3.23 -1.60 13.99
N GLN A 96 -3.24 -0.67 13.02
CA GLN A 96 -2.11 0.21 12.74
C GLN A 96 -2.55 1.69 12.64
N PRO A 97 -1.66 2.65 12.92
CA PRO A 97 -1.89 4.05 12.60
C PRO A 97 -2.23 4.24 11.12
N ALA A 98 -3.11 5.19 10.82
CA ALA A 98 -3.44 5.52 9.44
C ALA A 98 -2.20 6.04 8.69
N GLY A 99 -2.03 5.60 7.45
CA GLY A 99 -0.88 5.90 6.62
C GLY A 99 0.38 5.07 6.92
N LEU A 100 0.35 4.14 7.88
CA LEU A 100 1.47 3.24 8.14
C LEU A 100 1.39 1.99 7.24
N LEU A 101 2.47 1.68 6.55
CA LEU A 101 2.66 0.45 5.78
C LEU A 101 4.02 -0.17 6.12
N LYS A 102 4.01 -1.30 6.84
CA LYS A 102 5.24 -1.99 7.26
C LYS A 102 5.86 -2.78 6.09
N PRO A 103 7.16 -3.13 6.13
CA PRO A 103 7.81 -3.95 5.12
C PRO A 103 7.02 -5.21 4.78
N GLY A 104 6.89 -5.49 3.49
CA GLY A 104 6.15 -6.64 2.96
C GLY A 104 4.62 -6.51 3.00
N GLN A 105 4.07 -5.52 3.72
CA GLN A 105 2.62 -5.34 3.78
C GLN A 105 2.07 -4.77 2.48
N PHE A 106 0.89 -5.26 2.12
CA PHE A 106 0.13 -4.81 0.97
C PHE A 106 -1.19 -4.22 1.43
N TYR A 107 -1.49 -3.02 0.95
CA TYR A 107 -2.79 -2.39 1.12
C TYR A 107 -3.47 -2.33 -0.25
N ARG A 108 -4.58 -3.06 -0.39
CA ARG A 108 -5.42 -3.03 -1.59
C ARG A 108 -6.44 -1.90 -1.48
N TYR A 109 -6.36 -0.96 -2.39
CA TYR A 109 -7.43 -0.03 -2.69
C TYR A 109 -8.40 -0.69 -3.68
N VAL A 110 -9.53 -1.17 -3.16
CA VAL A 110 -10.62 -1.62 -4.00
C VAL A 110 -11.44 -0.39 -4.34
N GLU A 111 -11.47 0.04 -5.59
CA GLU A 111 -12.46 1.04 -5.96
C GLU A 111 -13.01 0.79 -7.35
N THR A 112 -14.33 0.61 -7.35
CA THR A 112 -15.23 0.39 -8.48
C THR A 112 -15.37 -1.07 -8.95
N LYS A 113 -16.57 -1.58 -8.69
CA LYS A 113 -17.11 -2.79 -9.31
C LYS A 113 -18.22 -2.37 -10.24
N TRP A 114 -18.27 -2.97 -11.43
CA TRP A 114 -19.31 -2.71 -12.42
C TRP A 114 -19.99 -4.00 -12.86
N ALA A 115 -21.28 -3.88 -13.19
CA ALA A 115 -22.00 -4.92 -13.89
C ALA A 115 -21.57 -4.96 -15.36
N GLY A 116 -21.30 -6.18 -15.85
CA GLY A 116 -20.68 -6.42 -17.14
C GLY A 116 -19.16 -6.33 -17.09
N CYS A 117 -18.55 -6.78 -18.17
CA CYS A 117 -17.13 -6.59 -18.46
C CYS A 117 -17.05 -5.62 -19.64
N TRP A 118 -16.42 -4.47 -19.46
CA TRP A 118 -16.26 -3.48 -20.52
C TRP A 118 -14.79 -3.07 -20.60
N PRO A 119 -14.31 -2.58 -21.75
CA PRO A 119 -12.98 -2.00 -21.82
C PRO A 119 -12.83 -0.90 -20.76
N SER A 120 -11.83 -1.02 -19.89
CA SER A 120 -11.62 -0.09 -18.79
C SER A 120 -10.16 -0.09 -18.35
N SER A 121 -9.72 1.04 -17.81
CA SER A 121 -8.39 1.23 -17.25
C SER A 121 -8.45 1.88 -15.88
N ILE A 122 -7.38 1.68 -15.12
CA ILE A 122 -7.13 2.37 -13.86
C ILE A 122 -5.64 2.72 -13.79
N SER A 123 -5.34 3.92 -13.34
CA SER A 123 -3.97 4.40 -13.17
C SER A 123 -3.87 5.29 -11.96
N GLY A 124 -2.70 5.29 -11.35
CA GLY A 124 -2.51 5.98 -10.10
C GLY A 124 -1.07 6.09 -9.69
N TYR A 125 -0.86 6.84 -8.62
CA TYR A 125 0.44 6.97 -7.98
C TYR A 125 0.31 6.89 -6.46
N THR A 126 1.40 6.52 -5.80
CA THR A 126 1.50 6.46 -4.34
C THR A 126 2.62 7.37 -3.85
N ILE A 127 2.44 7.95 -2.67
CA ILE A 127 3.42 8.82 -2.03
C ILE A 127 3.43 8.48 -0.55
N GLY A 128 4.62 8.24 0.01
CA GLY A 128 4.91 8.18 1.43
C GLY A 128 5.70 9.41 1.90
N ALA A 129 6.03 9.43 3.20
CA ALA A 129 6.84 10.49 3.80
C ALA A 129 8.36 10.26 3.65
N GLN A 130 8.77 9.04 3.29
CA GLN A 130 10.17 8.62 3.20
C GLN A 130 10.70 8.78 1.77
N VAL A 131 12.03 8.80 1.63
CA VAL A 131 12.69 8.75 0.31
C VAL A 131 12.49 7.36 -0.29
N GLU A 132 11.98 7.30 -1.51
CA GLU A 132 11.53 6.10 -2.21
C GLU A 132 11.85 6.18 -3.70
N ASN A 133 11.78 5.05 -4.42
CA ASN A 133 12.00 5.02 -5.85
C ASN A 133 10.72 5.44 -6.60
N LEU A 134 10.69 6.69 -7.07
CA LEU A 134 9.55 7.25 -7.82
C LEU A 134 9.10 6.41 -9.03
N ALA A 135 9.99 5.62 -9.63
CA ALA A 135 9.63 4.76 -10.76
C ALA A 135 8.67 3.62 -10.37
N ASN A 136 8.70 3.16 -9.12
CA ASN A 136 7.84 2.10 -8.60
C ASN A 136 6.48 2.62 -8.11
N ASN A 137 6.36 3.93 -7.96
CA ASN A 137 5.21 4.57 -7.33
C ASN A 137 4.02 4.78 -8.26
N PHE A 138 4.23 4.64 -9.57
CA PHE A 138 3.19 4.81 -10.58
C PHE A 138 2.78 3.46 -11.16
N GLY A 139 1.51 3.33 -11.55
CA GLY A 139 1.14 2.24 -12.44
C GLY A 139 -0.15 2.48 -13.21
N PHE A 140 -0.30 1.67 -14.26
CA PHE A 140 -1.43 1.67 -15.17
C PHE A 140 -1.81 0.22 -15.46
N TRP A 141 -3.10 -0.08 -15.37
CA TRP A 141 -3.67 -1.39 -15.69
C TRP A 141 -4.91 -1.20 -16.54
N ALA A 142 -5.06 -2.05 -17.55
CA ALA A 142 -6.22 -2.01 -18.43
C ALA A 142 -6.73 -3.42 -18.74
N ASN A 143 -8.02 -3.49 -19.00
CA ASN A 143 -8.69 -4.63 -19.60
C ASN A 143 -9.36 -4.14 -20.89
N VAL A 144 -9.17 -4.90 -21.98
CA VAL A 144 -9.84 -4.66 -23.28
C VAL A 144 -10.98 -5.65 -23.54
N ARG A 145 -11.21 -6.58 -22.62
CA ARG A 145 -12.27 -7.59 -22.75
C ARG A 145 -13.64 -6.94 -22.62
N GLN A 146 -14.54 -7.30 -23.53
CA GLN A 146 -15.94 -6.88 -23.51
C GLN A 146 -16.84 -8.11 -23.38
N ILE A 147 -17.66 -8.13 -22.33
CA ILE A 147 -18.74 -9.10 -22.15
C ILE A 147 -19.95 -8.33 -21.62
N PRO A 148 -21.01 -8.17 -22.44
CA PRO A 148 -22.18 -7.43 -22.02
C PRO A 148 -22.84 -8.10 -20.80
N ALA A 149 -23.36 -7.27 -19.89
CA ALA A 149 -24.25 -7.74 -18.84
C ALA A 149 -25.61 -8.14 -19.45
N PRO A 150 -26.37 -9.08 -18.84
CA PRO A 150 -27.76 -9.30 -19.20
C PRO A 150 -28.55 -7.99 -19.15
N GLN A 151 -29.47 -7.76 -20.10
CA GLN A 151 -30.19 -6.49 -20.37
C GLN A 151 -30.89 -5.83 -19.16
N ASN A 152 -31.06 -6.54 -18.04
CA ASN A 152 -31.70 -6.04 -16.81
C ASN A 152 -30.72 -5.82 -15.63
N SER A 153 -29.42 -5.74 -15.89
CA SER A 153 -28.42 -5.54 -14.82
C SER A 153 -28.33 -4.06 -14.44
N PRO A 154 -28.25 -3.72 -13.14
CA PRO A 154 -28.09 -2.33 -12.72
C PRO A 154 -26.86 -1.70 -13.38
N GLY A 155 -27.04 -0.57 -14.06
CA GLY A 155 -25.96 0.17 -14.70
C GLY A 155 -24.94 0.75 -13.70
N PRO A 156 -23.90 1.45 -14.18
CA PRO A 156 -22.78 1.96 -13.38
C PRO A 156 -23.16 2.92 -12.23
N GLN A 157 -24.42 3.34 -12.16
CA GLN A 157 -24.99 4.23 -11.15
C GLN A 157 -25.42 3.50 -9.86
N ASN A 158 -25.66 2.18 -9.91
CA ASN A 158 -26.48 1.47 -8.91
C ASN A 158 -25.72 0.51 -7.98
N LEU A 159 -24.39 0.62 -7.90
CA LEU A 159 -23.56 -0.19 -6.97
C LEU A 159 -22.91 0.66 -5.86
N ALA A 160 -23.33 1.91 -5.68
CA ALA A 160 -22.99 2.66 -4.48
C ALA A 160 -23.50 1.87 -3.26
N PRO A 161 -22.71 1.68 -2.21
CA PRO A 161 -23.23 1.11 -0.97
C PRO A 161 -24.29 2.07 -0.47
N THR A 162 -25.55 1.62 -0.41
CA THR A 162 -26.58 2.26 0.37
C THR A 162 -26.07 2.30 1.80
N ILE A 163 -25.47 3.42 2.21
CA ILE A 163 -25.26 3.72 3.61
C ILE A 163 -26.67 3.88 4.16
N GLN A 164 -27.19 2.81 4.77
CA GLN A 164 -28.35 2.92 5.64
C GLN A 164 -27.95 3.89 6.76
N GLN A 165 -28.42 5.12 6.66
CA GLN A 165 -28.57 5.98 7.82
C GLN A 165 -29.77 5.44 8.59
N GLY A 166 -29.48 4.78 9.72
CA GLY A 166 -30.42 4.63 10.83
C GLY A 166 -30.24 5.78 11.81
#